data_AF-A0A8S2S2T2-F1
#
_entry.id   AF-A0A8S2S2T2-F1
#
_cell.length_a   1.000
_cell.length_b   1.000
_cell.length_c   1.000
_cell.angle_alpha   90.00
_cell.angle_beta   90.00
_cell.angle_gamma   90.00
#
_symmetry.space_group_name_H-M   'P 1'
#
loop_
_entity.id
_entity.type
_entity.pdbx_description
1 polymer ?
#
loop_
_entity_poly.entity_id
_entity_poly.type
_entity_poly.pdbx_seq_one_letter_code
_entity_poly.pdbx_strand_id
1 'polypeptide(L)' 'MLGKDSKSWCMYIDSQRSWFMHNGQHTNRINRGITVGSVIGILLDLNNGTLSFYINDEPHGPIAFSNLTQGG' A
#
# COMPACT_ATOMS: atom_id res chain seq x y z
N MET A 1 -13.01 -7.02 -0.76
CA MET A 1 -11.55 -6.89 -0.60
C MET A 1 -11.18 -5.47 -1.01
N LEU A 2 -10.35 -4.80 -0.22
CA LEU A 2 -9.83 -3.47 -0.58
C LEU A 2 -9.07 -3.55 -1.91
N GLY A 3 -9.07 -2.45 -2.66
CA GLY A 3 -8.38 -2.32 -3.94
C GLY A 3 -9.13 -2.92 -5.13
N LYS A 4 -10.26 -3.63 -4.93
CA LYS A 4 -11.06 -4.20 -6.04
C LYS A 4 -11.84 -3.17 -6.84
N ASP A 5 -12.19 -2.04 -6.23
CA ASP A 5 -12.91 -0.95 -6.86
C ASP A 5 -12.11 0.36 -6.80
N SER A 6 -12.67 1.42 -7.38
CA SER A 6 -12.07 2.76 -7.39
C SER A 6 -12.21 3.52 -6.06
N LYS A 7 -12.81 2.92 -5.03
CA LYS A 7 -13.07 3.59 -3.75
C LYS A 7 -12.04 3.25 -2.67
N SER A 8 -11.03 2.45 -3.02
CA SER A 8 -10.05 1.98 -2.05
C SER A 8 -8.65 1.85 -2.67
N TRP A 9 -7.65 2.10 -1.83
CA TRP A 9 -6.23 1.96 -2.12
C TRP A 9 -5.64 1.08 -1.03
N CYS A 10 -4.92 0.02 -1.38
CA CYS A 10 -4.38 -0.88 -0.38
C CYS A 10 -3.06 -1.52 -0.81
N MET A 11 -2.41 -2.14 0.17
CA MET A 11 -1.40 -3.15 -0.05
C MET A 11 -2.02 -4.51 0.31
N TYR A 12 -1.96 -5.47 -0.61
CA TYR A 12 -2.10 -6.87 -0.26
C TYR A 12 -0.72 -7.41 0.14
N ILE A 13 -0.66 -8.24 1.17
CA ILE A 13 0.56 -8.89 1.61
C ILE A 13 0.28 -10.28 2.18
N ASP A 14 1.09 -11.25 1.80
CA ASP A 14 1.12 -12.60 2.35
C ASP A 14 2.50 -12.90 2.98
N SER A 15 2.81 -14.16 3.27
CA SER A 15 4.09 -14.54 3.89
C SER A 15 5.30 -14.43 2.96
N GLN A 16 5.08 -14.27 1.64
CA GLN A 16 6.14 -14.31 0.64
C GLN A 16 6.25 -12.99 -0.14
N ARG A 17 5.14 -12.30 -0.35
CA ARG A 17 5.06 -11.19 -1.29
C ARG A 17 3.95 -10.20 -0.97
N SER A 18 4.05 -9.06 -1.62
CA SER A 18 3.06 -7.99 -1.56
C SER A 18 2.93 -7.29 -2.90
N TRP A 19 1.84 -6.54 -3.06
CA TRP A 19 1.62 -5.61 -4.16
C TRP A 19 0.64 -4.54 -3.71
N PHE A 20 0.68 -3.39 -4.39
CA PHE A 20 -0.33 -2.35 -4.22
C PHE A 20 -1.51 -2.63 -5.14
N MET A 21 -2.71 -2.27 -4.69
CA MET A 21 -3.94 -2.52 -5.42
C MET A 21 -4.93 -1.36 -5.35
N HIS A 22 -5.46 -0.97 -6.51
CA HIS A 22 -6.53 0.01 -6.68
C HIS A 22 -7.30 -0.29 -7.97
N ASN A 23 -8.63 -0.21 -7.94
CA ASN A 23 -9.48 -0.45 -9.11
C ASN A 23 -9.18 -1.76 -9.86
N GLY A 24 -8.89 -2.83 -9.11
CA GLY A 24 -8.55 -4.14 -9.66
C GLY A 24 -7.13 -4.25 -10.25
N GLN A 25 -6.37 -3.15 -10.31
CA GLN A 25 -5.02 -3.14 -10.86
C GLN A 25 -3.99 -3.45 -9.78
N HIS A 26 -3.01 -4.29 -10.14
CA HIS A 26 -1.91 -4.70 -9.27
C HIS A 26 -0.63 -4.01 -9.72
N THR A 27 0.05 -3.30 -8.82
CA THR A 27 1.30 -2.59 -9.13
C THR A 27 2.39 -2.91 -8.10
N ASN A 28 3.64 -2.66 -8.48
CA ASN A 28 4.81 -2.71 -7.60
C ASN A 28 4.90 -3.99 -6.75
N ARG A 29 4.91 -5.15 -7.41
CA ARG A 29 5.09 -6.43 -6.71
C ARG A 29 6.45 -6.47 -6.00
N ILE A 30 6.45 -6.80 -4.71
CA ILE A 30 7.66 -6.93 -3.89
C ILE A 30 7.74 -8.37 -3.37
N ASN A 31 8.90 -9.03 -3.54
CA ASN A 31 9.19 -10.37 -3.01
C ASN A 31 9.55 -10.33 -1.51
N ARG A 32 8.70 -9.68 -0.71
CA ARG A 32 8.84 -9.59 0.74
C ARG A 32 7.45 -9.60 1.35
N GLY A 33 7.24 -10.53 2.28
CA GLY A 33 5.99 -10.75 2.99
C GLY A 33 6.06 -10.37 4.47
N ILE A 34 5.13 -10.93 5.25
CA ILE A 34 5.04 -10.76 6.71
C ILE A 34 4.95 -12.10 7.44
N THR A 35 5.27 -12.06 8.73
CA THR A 35 5.10 -13.17 9.67
C THR A 35 4.22 -12.76 10.84
N VAL A 36 3.78 -13.73 11.64
CA VAL A 36 3.06 -13.46 12.90
C VAL A 36 3.91 -12.54 13.79
N GLY A 37 3.30 -11.45 14.25
CA GLY A 37 3.97 -10.41 15.05
C GLY A 37 4.55 -9.24 14.23
N SER A 38 4.52 -9.30 12.90
CA SER A 38 4.87 -8.15 12.05
C SER A 38 3.86 -7.00 12.24
N VAL A 39 4.34 -5.76 12.23
CA VAL A 39 3.52 -4.55 12.35
C VAL A 39 3.46 -3.82 11.01
N ILE A 40 2.26 -3.47 10.56
CA ILE A 40 2.06 -2.68 9.35
C ILE A 40 1.87 -1.20 9.73
N GLY A 41 2.78 -0.36 9.28
CA GLY A 41 2.63 1.09 9.35
C GLY A 41 1.98 1.64 8.08
N ILE A 42 1.12 2.65 8.24
CA ILE A 42 0.46 3.34 7.13
C ILE A 42 0.65 4.84 7.33
N LEU A 43 1.27 5.50 6.36
CA LEU A 43 1.37 6.96 6.31
C LEU A 43 0.46 7.48 5.20
N LEU A 44 -0.61 8.16 5.60
CA LEU A 44 -1.46 8.96 4.72
C LEU A 44 -1.06 10.43 4.89
N ASP A 45 -0.33 10.95 3.91
CA ASP A 45 0.08 12.36 3.87
C ASP A 45 -0.89 13.15 2.98
N LEU A 46 -1.81 13.88 3.61
CA LEU A 46 -2.81 14.67 2.90
C LEU A 46 -2.24 15.97 2.31
N ASN A 47 -1.13 16.47 2.82
CA ASN A 47 -0.51 17.69 2.26
C ASN A 47 0.11 17.38 0.89
N ASN A 48 0.75 16.20 0.78
CA ASN A 48 1.34 15.74 -0.48
C ASN A 48 0.42 14.82 -1.29
N GLY A 49 -0.73 14.42 -0.74
CA GLY A 49 -1.68 13.51 -1.37
C GLY A 49 -1.10 12.12 -1.65
N THR A 50 -0.32 11.57 -0.71
CA THR A 50 0.39 10.29 -0.88
C THR A 50 -0.01 9.25 0.18
N LEU A 51 0.15 7.98 -0.19
CA LEU A 51 0.00 6.84 0.70
C LEU A 51 1.23 5.94 0.61
N SER A 52 1.83 5.64 1.77
CA SER A 52 3.02 4.80 1.91
C SER A 52 2.83 3.73 2.98
N PHE A 53 3.48 2.58 2.79
CA PHE A 53 3.41 1.43 3.71
C PHE A 53 4.76 1.13 4.33
N TYR A 54 4.73 0.61 5.56
CA TYR A 54 5.89 0.24 6.34
C TYR A 54 5.69 -1.15 6.95
N ILE A 55 6.78 -1.88 7.15
CA ILE A 55 6.77 -3.16 7.88
C ILE A 55 7.84 -3.05 8.97
N ASN A 56 7.43 -3.21 10.23
CA ASN A 56 8.32 -3.11 11.39
C ASN A 56 9.14 -1.81 11.36
N ASP A 57 8.43 -0.68 11.20
CA ASP A 57 8.97 0.68 11.13
C ASP A 57 9.86 0.99 9.90
N GLU A 58 10.15 0.01 9.05
CA GLU A 58 10.93 0.19 7.84
C GLU A 58 10.06 0.45 6.60
N PRO A 59 10.45 1.36 5.68
CA PRO A 59 9.74 1.60 4.43
C PRO A 59 9.55 0.32 3.61
N HIS A 60 8.34 0.11 3.12
CA HIS A 60 8.00 -1.05 2.31
C HIS A 60 7.72 -0.69 0.85
N GLY A 61 8.82 -0.52 0.11
CA GLY A 61 8.80 -0.14 -1.29
C GLY A 61 8.76 1.37 -1.49
N PRO A 62 8.42 1.84 -2.71
CA PRO A 62 8.23 3.25 -2.98
C PRO A 62 6.91 3.78 -2.39
N ILE A 63 6.64 5.07 -2.57
CA ILE A 63 5.30 5.62 -2.36
C ILE A 63 4.30 4.79 -3.17
N ALA A 64 3.27 4.27 -2.50
CA ALA A 64 2.35 3.33 -3.12
C ALA A 64 1.35 4.02 -4.04
N PHE A 65 0.84 5.18 -3.60
CA PHE A 65 -0.11 5.98 -4.36
C PHE A 65 0.17 7.48 -4.17
N SER A 66 -0.07 8.24 -5.23
CA SER A 66 0.03 9.71 -5.26
C SER A 66 -1.24 10.31 -5.84
N ASN A 67 -1.38 11.64 -5.75
CA ASN A 67 -2.52 12.41 -6.24
C ASN A 67 -3.86 12.04 -5.56
N LEU A 68 -3.83 11.57 -4.31
CA LEU A 68 -5.04 11.14 -3.58
C LEU A 68 -5.99 12.29 -3.20
N THR A 69 -5.51 13.53 -3.21
CA THR A 69 -6.29 14.73 -2.87
C THR A 69 -6.72 15.54 -4.08
N GLN A 70 -6.28 15.16 -5.29
CA GLN A 70 -6.81 15.73 -6.51
C GLN A 70 -8.14 15.01 -6.78
N GLY A 71 -9.24 15.61 -6.34
CA GLY A 71 -10.58 15.13 -6.65
C GLY A 71 -10.71 14.93 -8.16
N GLY A 72 -11.16 13.73 -8.56
CA GLY A 72 -11.55 13.45 -9.94
C GLY A 72 -12.82 14.18 -10.34
#